data_AF-A0A9D6EKF0-F1
#
_entry.id   AF-A0A9D6EKF0-F1
#
_cell.length_a   1.000
_cell.length_b   1.000
_cell.length_c   1.000
_cell.angle_alpha   90.00
_cell.angle_beta   90.00
_cell.angle_gamma   90.00
#
_symmetry.space_group_name_H-M   'P 1'
#
loop_
_entity.id
_entity.type
_entity.pdbx_description
1 polymer ?
#
loop_
_entity_poly.entity_id
_entity_poly.type
_entity_poly.pdbx_seq_one_letter_code
_entity_poly.pdbx_strand_id
1 'polypeptide(L)'
;QLSRAVETRPTREHRPQLSDLRECVPGETLVVLGDGRRMPIRELVGTAPEVLAVSPDGKIVTAKSEKIWLVGVRPVFLLCLASGRVIRATERHRFLAARGWETVSELSVGDRVAIARRLPEPAFPDSWPDLRVTLLGQLIGDGSYLKHQPLRFTTSSEENSRIVAEAVREEFGGDVKRYAGRGSWHQLLISGNGNRSHPEKLNGWLRELGIFGQRSYEKRVPEAVFRLSNRQIALLLRHLWATDGTIAPRGNGRGSHSVFYSTNSPRLASDVAALLLRLGITARISSVKKGNYRPNFLVGVSGANDQRRFLEAVGAAGPRAPQAERLRALLVGGRPNTNVGRSAHFKFVPSRALLAEYAEILRDEELYARATSDLFWDRIVAIEPDSEEEVFDLTVPGPASWLADGIVSHNSGALEQDADLIIFLYRPERYKEQSEIPPDQQNLAEVIVGKQRNGPTDTVRLTFIPQYASFENRVESDRQPY
;
A
#
# COMPACT_ATOMS: atom_id res chain seq x y z
N GLN A 1 -22.26 -2.30 -25.28
CA GLN A 1 -22.43 -3.48 -24.41
C GLN A 1 -21.40 -3.35 -23.29
N LEU A 2 -21.81 -3.06 -22.05
CA LEU A 2 -20.90 -2.57 -21.00
C LEU A 2 -20.04 -3.67 -20.33
N SER A 3 -20.26 -4.97 -20.60
CA SER A 3 -19.39 -6.06 -20.12
C SER A 3 -19.88 -7.44 -20.60
N ARG A 4 -18.97 -8.34 -21.01
CA ARG A 4 -19.22 -9.79 -21.18
C ARG A 4 -18.64 -10.68 -20.06
N ALA A 5 -18.10 -10.12 -18.96
CA ALA A 5 -17.48 -10.91 -17.88
C ALA A 5 -18.46 -11.78 -17.09
N VAL A 6 -19.76 -11.55 -17.22
CA VAL A 6 -20.74 -12.45 -16.67
C VAL A 6 -20.62 -13.85 -17.33
N GLU A 7 -20.15 -13.89 -18.57
CA GLU A 7 -19.93 -15.09 -19.39
C GLU A 7 -18.68 -15.90 -18.95
N THR A 8 -17.78 -15.30 -18.16
CA THR A 8 -16.57 -15.99 -17.64
C THR A 8 -16.78 -16.63 -16.26
N ARG A 9 -17.96 -16.44 -15.64
CA ARG A 9 -18.28 -17.11 -14.37
C ARG A 9 -18.43 -18.63 -14.57
N PRO A 10 -17.98 -19.46 -13.61
CA PRO A 10 -18.20 -20.90 -13.65
C PRO A 10 -19.69 -21.29 -13.52
N THR A 11 -20.55 -20.34 -13.11
CA THR A 11 -22.00 -20.53 -13.03
C THR A 11 -22.64 -20.50 -14.42
N ARG A 12 -23.38 -21.55 -14.81
CA ARG A 12 -24.07 -21.65 -16.10
C ARG A 12 -25.13 -20.57 -16.36
N GLU A 13 -25.56 -19.82 -15.35
CA GLU A 13 -26.66 -18.86 -15.51
C GLU A 13 -26.22 -17.56 -16.18
N HIS A 14 -24.97 -17.12 -16.02
CA HIS A 14 -24.47 -15.88 -16.63
C HIS A 14 -25.42 -14.67 -16.51
N ARG A 15 -26.09 -14.52 -15.36
CA ARG A 15 -27.00 -13.41 -15.06
C ARG A 15 -26.22 -12.18 -14.53
N PRO A 16 -26.37 -10.98 -15.13
CA PRO A 16 -25.64 -9.78 -14.70
C PRO A 16 -26.18 -9.24 -13.37
N GLN A 17 -25.29 -8.68 -12.54
CA GLN A 17 -25.62 -8.04 -11.27
C GLN A 17 -24.77 -6.77 -11.05
N LEU A 18 -25.25 -5.84 -10.21
CA LEU A 18 -24.55 -4.58 -9.92
C LEU A 18 -23.08 -4.76 -9.55
N SER A 19 -22.77 -5.81 -8.77
CA SER A 19 -21.39 -6.09 -8.39
C SER A 19 -20.46 -6.25 -9.60
N ASP A 20 -20.94 -6.68 -10.77
CA ASP A 20 -20.12 -6.86 -11.98
C ASP A 20 -19.48 -5.59 -12.51
N LEU A 21 -20.00 -4.44 -12.09
CA LEU A 21 -19.46 -3.12 -12.43
C LEU A 21 -18.39 -2.66 -11.44
N ARG A 22 -18.09 -3.45 -10.41
CA ARG A 22 -17.28 -3.03 -9.27
C ARG A 22 -15.81 -3.38 -9.43
N GLU A 23 -14.97 -2.46 -8.99
CA GLU A 23 -13.52 -2.53 -8.97
C GLU A 23 -13.05 -3.05 -7.62
N CYS A 24 -12.45 -4.23 -7.56
CA CYS A 24 -12.25 -4.89 -6.26
C CYS A 24 -10.78 -5.24 -5.99
N VAL A 25 -10.41 -5.23 -4.71
CA VAL A 25 -9.09 -5.61 -4.20
C VAL A 25 -9.20 -6.67 -3.09
N PRO A 26 -8.19 -7.52 -2.85
CA PRO A 26 -8.21 -8.49 -1.75
C PRO A 26 -8.24 -7.85 -0.37
N GLY A 27 -8.72 -8.62 0.62
CA GLY A 27 -8.88 -8.16 2.00
C GLY A 27 -7.60 -7.68 2.70
N GLU A 28 -6.44 -8.17 2.30
CA GLU A 28 -5.13 -7.72 2.83
C GLU A 28 -4.65 -6.37 2.26
N THR A 29 -5.36 -5.81 1.28
CA THR A 29 -4.96 -4.55 0.66
C THR A 29 -5.00 -3.43 1.68
N LEU A 30 -3.87 -2.77 1.89
CA LEU A 30 -3.75 -1.72 2.89
C LEU A 30 -4.30 -0.40 2.37
N VAL A 31 -5.38 0.08 2.99
CA VAL A 31 -5.91 1.42 2.77
C VAL A 31 -5.10 2.40 3.60
N VAL A 32 -4.54 3.44 2.96
CA VAL A 32 -3.85 4.53 3.68
C VAL A 32 -4.89 5.53 4.17
N LEU A 33 -5.06 5.62 5.50
CA LEU A 33 -6.03 6.49 6.16
C LEU A 33 -5.49 7.92 6.32
N GLY A 34 -6.40 8.88 6.47
CA GLY A 34 -6.07 10.31 6.68
C GLY A 34 -5.32 10.58 7.99
N ASP A 35 -5.42 9.69 8.98
CA ASP A 35 -4.65 9.73 10.23
C ASP A 35 -3.26 9.08 10.12
N GLY A 36 -2.87 8.66 8.92
CA GLY A 36 -1.59 8.05 8.59
C GLY A 36 -1.56 6.53 8.68
N ARG A 37 -2.54 5.89 9.34
CA ARG A 37 -2.57 4.43 9.46
C ARG A 37 -2.70 3.72 8.11
N ARG A 38 -2.24 2.47 8.10
CA ARG A 38 -2.35 1.54 6.97
C ARG A 38 -3.09 0.30 7.45
N MET A 39 -4.36 0.17 7.08
CA MET A 39 -5.24 -0.90 7.56
C MET A 39 -5.69 -1.81 6.42
N PRO A 40 -5.75 -3.13 6.62
CA PRO A 40 -6.36 -4.03 5.65
C PRO A 40 -7.81 -3.62 5.37
N ILE A 41 -8.21 -3.53 4.10
CA ILE A 41 -9.56 -3.11 3.71
C ILE A 41 -10.66 -3.97 4.36
N ARG A 42 -10.38 -5.26 4.62
CA ARG A 42 -11.33 -6.17 5.30
C ARG A 42 -11.69 -5.70 6.71
N GLU A 43 -10.77 -5.04 7.41
CA GLU A 43 -10.97 -4.57 8.80
C GLU A 43 -11.79 -3.28 8.84
N LEU A 44 -11.97 -2.62 7.70
CA LEU A 44 -12.71 -1.37 7.58
C LEU A 44 -14.15 -1.60 7.09
N VAL A 45 -14.56 -2.83 6.84
CA VAL A 45 -15.91 -3.17 6.36
C VAL A 45 -16.98 -2.60 7.30
N GLY A 46 -17.97 -1.94 6.72
CA GLY A 46 -19.06 -1.30 7.44
C GLY A 46 -18.73 0.10 7.98
N THR A 47 -17.47 0.54 7.86
CA THR A 47 -17.04 1.88 8.29
C THR A 47 -16.91 2.84 7.10
N ALA A 48 -16.78 4.12 7.40
CA ALA A 48 -16.58 5.19 6.42
C ALA A 48 -15.38 6.07 6.83
N PRO A 49 -14.14 5.56 6.74
CA PRO A 49 -12.96 6.28 7.20
C PRO A 49 -12.61 7.48 6.31
N GLU A 50 -11.78 8.38 6.82
CA GLU A 50 -11.05 9.30 5.94
C GLU A 50 -9.83 8.58 5.37
N VAL A 51 -9.64 8.67 4.06
CA VAL A 51 -8.56 8.02 3.32
C VAL A 51 -7.72 9.06 2.59
N LEU A 52 -6.49 8.70 2.23
CA LEU A 52 -5.71 9.49 1.29
C LEU A 52 -6.13 9.15 -0.13
N ALA A 53 -6.35 10.19 -0.92
CA ALA A 53 -6.77 10.18 -2.31
C ALA A 53 -5.90 11.12 -3.15
N VAL A 54 -6.17 11.18 -4.45
CA VAL A 54 -5.42 12.04 -5.38
C VAL A 54 -6.36 13.03 -6.05
N SER A 55 -6.07 14.32 -5.93
CA SER A 55 -6.79 15.38 -6.62
C SER A 55 -6.48 15.40 -8.13
N PRO A 56 -7.29 16.06 -8.97
CA PRO A 56 -7.05 16.12 -10.42
C PRO A 56 -5.68 16.70 -10.83
N ASP A 57 -5.10 17.60 -10.03
CA ASP A 57 -3.76 18.17 -10.23
C ASP A 57 -2.62 17.28 -9.69
N GLY A 58 -2.96 16.06 -9.24
CA GLY A 58 -1.99 15.06 -8.80
C GLY A 58 -1.38 15.36 -7.44
N LYS A 59 -2.13 16.00 -6.53
CA LYS A 59 -1.76 16.20 -5.13
C LYS A 59 -2.41 15.12 -4.27
N ILE A 60 -1.73 14.76 -3.19
CA ILE A 60 -2.31 13.84 -2.21
C ILE A 60 -3.16 14.65 -1.23
N VAL A 61 -4.42 14.27 -1.13
CA VAL A 61 -5.43 14.93 -0.30
C VAL A 61 -6.12 13.93 0.60
N THR A 62 -6.68 14.40 1.72
CA THR A 62 -7.58 13.58 2.54
C THR A 62 -9.00 13.69 1.99
N ALA A 63 -9.70 12.56 1.89
CA ALA A 63 -11.08 12.50 1.45
C ALA A 63 -11.88 11.53 2.32
N LYS A 64 -13.15 11.86 2.57
CA LYS A 64 -14.07 10.98 3.30
C LYS A 64 -14.51 9.85 2.37
N SER A 65 -14.32 8.60 2.76
CA SER A 65 -14.94 7.48 2.06
C SER A 65 -16.40 7.33 2.49
N GLU A 66 -17.19 6.68 1.65
CA GLU A 66 -18.44 6.05 2.05
C GLU A 66 -18.17 4.72 2.76
N LYS A 67 -19.21 3.91 2.91
CA LYS A 67 -19.13 2.57 3.49
C LYS A 67 -18.13 1.71 2.71
N ILE A 68 -17.34 0.90 3.41
CA ILE A 68 -16.51 -0.16 2.81
C ILE A 68 -17.27 -1.48 2.90
N TRP A 69 -17.21 -2.33 1.88
CA TRP A 69 -17.98 -3.58 1.84
C TRP A 69 -17.24 -4.75 1.20
N LEU A 70 -17.67 -5.97 1.56
CA LEU A 70 -17.34 -7.20 0.86
C LEU A 70 -18.13 -7.26 -0.46
N VAL A 71 -17.44 -7.51 -1.57
CA VAL A 71 -18.08 -7.67 -2.88
C VAL A 71 -18.39 -9.13 -3.18
N GLY A 72 -17.49 -10.04 -2.79
CA GLY A 72 -17.62 -11.49 -3.03
C GLY A 72 -16.28 -12.12 -3.35
N VAL A 73 -16.28 -13.33 -3.90
CA VAL A 73 -15.06 -14.05 -4.29
C VAL A 73 -14.77 -13.80 -5.77
N ARG A 74 -13.52 -13.43 -6.10
CA ARG A 74 -13.09 -13.18 -7.49
C ARG A 74 -11.65 -13.61 -7.75
N PRO A 75 -11.29 -13.91 -9.02
CA PRO A 75 -9.90 -14.04 -9.44
C PRO A 75 -9.14 -12.73 -9.27
N VAL A 76 -7.91 -12.85 -8.78
CA VAL A 76 -7.00 -11.75 -8.45
C VAL A 76 -5.71 -11.90 -9.24
N PHE A 77 -5.16 -10.76 -9.63
CA PHE A 77 -3.87 -10.63 -10.30
C PHE A 77 -2.89 -9.89 -9.40
N LEU A 78 -1.64 -10.33 -9.42
CA LEU A 78 -0.51 -9.69 -8.77
C LEU A 78 0.18 -8.76 -9.77
N LEU A 79 0.25 -7.47 -9.45
CA LEU A 79 1.05 -6.48 -10.18
C LEU A 79 2.32 -6.18 -9.38
N CYS A 80 3.48 -6.45 -9.98
CA CYS A 80 4.78 -6.12 -9.42
C CYS A 80 5.36 -4.87 -10.09
N LEU A 81 5.85 -3.93 -9.29
CA LEU A 81 6.44 -2.67 -9.77
C LEU A 81 7.96 -2.67 -9.65
N ALA A 82 8.64 -1.82 -10.42
CA ALA A 82 10.10 -1.73 -10.46
C ALA A 82 10.71 -1.23 -9.13
N SER A 83 9.93 -0.50 -8.32
CA SER A 83 10.31 -0.18 -6.94
C SER A 83 10.25 -1.38 -5.99
N GLY A 84 9.77 -2.55 -6.44
CA GLY A 84 9.56 -3.75 -5.61
C GLY A 84 8.27 -3.71 -4.80
N ARG A 85 7.43 -2.68 -4.98
CA ARG A 85 6.05 -2.67 -4.51
C ARG A 85 5.23 -3.70 -5.28
N VAL A 86 4.25 -4.25 -4.59
CA VAL A 86 3.30 -5.19 -5.15
C VAL A 86 1.89 -4.75 -4.78
N ILE A 87 0.95 -4.93 -5.70
CA ILE A 87 -0.48 -4.75 -5.43
C ILE A 87 -1.25 -5.89 -6.05
N ARG A 88 -2.32 -6.29 -5.38
CA ARG A 88 -3.19 -7.37 -5.82
C ARG A 88 -4.56 -6.76 -6.12
N ALA A 89 -5.15 -7.09 -7.25
CA ALA A 89 -6.46 -6.58 -7.61
C ALA A 89 -7.17 -7.49 -8.62
N THR A 90 -8.47 -7.30 -8.76
CA THR A 90 -9.25 -7.98 -9.81
C THR A 90 -8.91 -7.43 -11.19
N GLU A 91 -9.15 -8.23 -12.23
CA GLU A 91 -8.84 -7.90 -13.64
C GLU A 91 -9.33 -6.53 -14.10
N ARG A 92 -10.48 -6.09 -13.57
CA ARG A 92 -11.15 -4.83 -13.94
C ARG A 92 -10.85 -3.65 -13.03
N HIS A 93 -10.12 -3.89 -11.96
CA HIS A 93 -9.75 -2.83 -11.04
C HIS A 93 -8.82 -1.84 -11.75
N ARG A 94 -9.08 -0.54 -11.62
CA ARG A 94 -8.29 0.48 -12.32
C ARG A 94 -7.21 1.05 -11.43
N PHE A 95 -6.05 1.25 -12.03
CA PHE A 95 -4.96 2.04 -11.44
C PHE A 95 -4.72 3.27 -12.31
N LEU A 96 -4.24 4.36 -11.70
CA LEU A 96 -3.87 5.54 -12.45
C LEU A 96 -2.59 5.26 -13.23
N ALA A 97 -2.69 5.05 -14.53
CA ALA A 97 -1.59 4.86 -15.45
C ALA A 97 -1.20 6.17 -16.15
N ALA A 98 -0.06 6.19 -16.84
CA ALA A 98 0.43 7.39 -17.52
C ALA A 98 -0.51 7.93 -18.61
N ARG A 99 -1.41 7.08 -19.13
CA ARG A 99 -2.45 7.43 -20.12
C ARG A 99 -3.81 7.77 -19.51
N GLY A 100 -3.95 7.65 -18.19
CA GLY A 100 -5.23 7.76 -17.49
C GLY A 100 -5.55 6.51 -16.68
N TRP A 101 -6.82 6.33 -16.32
CA TRP A 101 -7.28 5.16 -15.58
C TRP A 101 -7.37 3.94 -16.50
N GLU A 102 -6.59 2.90 -16.21
CA GLU A 102 -6.55 1.66 -17.00
C GLU A 102 -6.81 0.46 -16.07
N THR A 103 -7.58 -0.51 -16.55
CA THR A 103 -7.83 -1.75 -15.80
C THR A 103 -6.59 -2.64 -15.76
N VAL A 104 -6.53 -3.57 -14.82
CA VAL A 104 -5.45 -4.58 -14.80
C VAL A 104 -5.33 -5.34 -16.13
N SER A 105 -6.43 -5.66 -16.82
CA SER A 105 -6.40 -6.31 -18.15
C SER A 105 -5.87 -5.44 -19.28
N GLU A 106 -5.94 -4.11 -19.15
CA GLU A 106 -5.45 -3.16 -20.15
C GLU A 106 -3.96 -2.83 -19.95
N LEU A 107 -3.46 -3.01 -18.73
CA LEU A 107 -2.07 -2.78 -18.37
C LEU A 107 -1.13 -3.85 -18.93
N SER A 108 0.05 -3.42 -19.34
CA SER A 108 1.13 -4.28 -19.84
C SER A 108 2.44 -4.08 -19.09
N VAL A 109 3.31 -5.10 -19.09
CA VAL A 109 4.68 -4.97 -18.57
C VAL A 109 5.41 -3.85 -19.33
N GLY A 110 6.00 -2.91 -18.58
CA GLY A 110 6.63 -1.72 -19.14
C GLY A 110 5.79 -0.45 -19.00
N ASP A 111 4.47 -0.57 -18.82
CA ASP A 111 3.61 0.56 -18.50
C ASP A 111 3.95 1.13 -17.12
N ARG A 112 3.44 2.33 -16.85
CA ARG A 112 3.69 3.04 -15.60
C ARG A 112 2.40 3.37 -14.88
N VAL A 113 2.37 3.05 -13.59
CA VAL A 113 1.27 3.40 -12.68
C VAL A 113 1.76 4.42 -11.66
N ALA A 114 0.84 5.27 -11.20
CA ALA A 114 1.12 6.28 -10.22
C ALA A 114 1.20 5.67 -8.82
N ILE A 115 2.25 6.04 -8.09
CA ILE A 115 2.39 5.83 -6.67
C ILE A 115 2.62 7.17 -5.97
N ALA A 116 2.35 7.24 -4.68
CA ALA A 116 2.74 8.36 -3.85
C ALA A 116 4.27 8.50 -3.84
N ARG A 117 4.75 9.71 -4.11
CA ARG A 117 6.16 10.11 -3.96
C ARG A 117 6.47 10.55 -2.54
N ARG A 118 5.47 11.13 -1.87
CA ARG A 118 5.48 11.59 -0.48
C ARG A 118 4.11 11.33 0.12
N LEU A 119 4.03 11.07 1.42
CA LEU A 119 2.77 11.06 2.14
C LEU A 119 2.74 12.26 3.11
N PRO A 120 1.60 12.94 3.27
CA PRO A 120 1.46 14.01 4.25
C PRO A 120 1.65 13.47 5.66
N GLU A 121 2.12 14.34 6.56
CA GLU A 121 1.98 14.09 8.00
C GLU A 121 0.48 14.15 8.37
N PRO A 122 -0.01 13.27 9.28
CA PRO A 122 -1.36 13.38 9.82
C PRO A 122 -1.61 14.78 10.37
N ALA A 123 -2.83 15.30 10.19
CA ALA A 123 -3.18 16.61 10.72
C ALA A 123 -3.04 16.70 12.24
N PHE A 124 -3.29 15.58 12.93
CA PHE A 124 -3.16 15.43 14.37
C PHE A 124 -2.26 14.22 14.67
N PRO A 125 -0.93 14.38 14.58
CA PRO A 125 -0.03 13.27 14.81
C PRO A 125 0.01 12.92 16.30
N ASP A 126 0.04 11.63 16.59
CA ASP A 126 0.29 11.15 17.95
C ASP A 126 1.73 11.51 18.34
N SER A 127 1.96 11.71 19.65
CA SER A 127 3.29 11.95 20.20
C SER A 127 3.58 10.99 21.34
N TRP A 128 4.66 10.22 21.20
CA TRP A 128 5.13 9.32 22.25
C TRP A 128 6.34 9.90 22.98
N PRO A 129 6.74 9.38 24.14
CA PRO A 129 8.07 9.61 24.67
C PRO A 129 9.13 9.11 23.67
N ASP A 130 10.14 9.93 23.41
CA ASP A 130 11.19 9.60 22.43
C ASP A 130 11.94 8.31 22.78
N LEU A 131 12.16 8.06 24.08
CA LEU A 131 12.75 6.81 24.54
C LEU A 131 11.93 5.57 24.15
N ARG A 132 10.60 5.65 24.12
CA ARG A 132 9.75 4.53 23.65
C ARG A 132 9.90 4.32 22.15
N VAL A 133 9.93 5.40 21.36
CA VAL A 133 10.12 5.33 19.90
C VAL A 133 11.49 4.73 19.58
N THR A 134 12.53 5.21 20.26
CA THR A 134 13.89 4.71 20.16
C THR A 134 13.98 3.24 20.55
N LEU A 135 13.40 2.84 21.68
CA LEU A 135 13.37 1.45 22.14
C LEU A 135 12.65 0.55 21.14
N LEU A 136 11.52 0.99 20.59
CA LEU A 136 10.77 0.23 19.59
C LEU A 136 11.64 -0.05 18.36
N GLY A 137 12.36 0.96 17.86
CA GLY A 137 13.26 0.79 16.70
C GLY A 137 14.35 -0.23 16.98
N GLN A 138 14.97 -0.17 18.15
CA GLN A 138 15.99 -1.15 18.58
C GLN A 138 15.41 -2.57 18.71
N LEU A 139 14.22 -2.72 19.31
CA LEU A 139 13.59 -4.02 19.52
C LEU A 139 13.12 -4.65 18.20
N ILE A 140 12.52 -3.87 17.30
CA ILE A 140 12.14 -4.38 15.97
C ILE A 140 13.37 -4.87 15.21
N GLY A 141 14.52 -4.23 15.32
CA GLY A 141 15.77 -4.75 14.76
C GLY A 141 16.28 -5.99 15.49
N ASP A 142 16.94 -5.75 16.63
CA ASP A 142 17.79 -6.70 17.35
C ASP A 142 17.13 -7.32 18.60
N GLY A 143 15.87 -6.97 18.87
CA GLY A 143 15.10 -7.52 19.99
C GLY A 143 14.54 -8.91 19.71
N SER A 144 14.45 -9.72 20.77
CA SER A 144 13.76 -11.00 20.84
C SER A 144 12.75 -10.96 21.98
N TYR A 145 11.46 -10.99 21.64
CA TYR A 145 10.31 -10.90 22.56
C TYR A 145 9.33 -12.05 22.29
N LEU A 146 9.85 -13.28 22.26
CA LEU A 146 9.08 -14.49 21.96
C LEU A 146 8.24 -14.96 23.17
N LYS A 147 7.11 -15.63 22.88
CA LYS A 147 6.29 -16.28 23.92
C LYS A 147 7.12 -17.32 24.67
N HIS A 148 6.96 -17.36 25.99
CA HIS A 148 7.66 -18.30 26.90
C HIS A 148 9.19 -18.20 26.89
N GLN A 149 9.77 -17.11 26.37
CA GLN A 149 11.20 -16.86 26.42
C GLN A 149 11.49 -15.52 27.10
N PRO A 150 12.63 -15.38 27.80
CA PRO A 150 13.03 -14.09 28.33
C PRO A 150 13.25 -13.07 27.21
N LEU A 151 12.84 -11.82 27.45
CA LEU A 151 13.07 -10.74 26.51
C LEU A 151 14.57 -10.42 26.47
N ARG A 152 15.13 -10.44 25.26
CA ARG A 152 16.57 -10.25 25.03
C ARG A 152 16.81 -9.22 23.94
N PHE A 153 17.93 -8.52 24.02
CA PHE A 153 18.42 -7.64 22.97
C PHE A 153 19.91 -7.95 22.75
N THR A 154 20.32 -8.19 21.51
CA THR A 154 21.71 -8.61 21.20
C THR A 154 22.34 -7.61 20.27
N THR A 155 23.50 -7.06 20.63
CA THR A 155 24.20 -6.09 19.79
C THR A 155 25.71 -6.15 20.02
N SER A 156 26.48 -5.55 19.13
CA SER A 156 27.90 -5.25 19.34
C SER A 156 28.16 -3.77 19.65
N SER A 157 27.10 -2.95 19.72
CA SER A 157 27.19 -1.50 19.98
C SER A 157 26.94 -1.19 21.45
N GLU A 158 27.93 -0.60 22.11
CA GLU A 158 27.79 -0.09 23.48
C GLU A 158 26.81 1.09 23.58
N GLU A 159 26.71 1.90 22.53
CA GLU A 159 25.72 2.99 22.45
C GLU A 159 24.29 2.44 22.39
N ASN A 160 24.01 1.51 21.46
CA ASN A 160 22.67 0.92 21.32
C ASN A 160 22.27 0.23 22.64
N SER A 161 23.23 -0.40 23.32
CA SER A 161 22.99 -1.11 24.58
C SER A 161 22.63 -0.18 25.72
N ARG A 162 23.34 0.95 25.83
CA ARG A 162 23.04 1.98 26.83
C ARG A 162 21.64 2.55 26.60
N ILE A 163 21.32 2.89 25.36
CA ILE A 163 20.00 3.42 24.97
C ILE A 163 18.87 2.46 25.31
N VAL A 164 19.02 1.16 24.98
CA VAL A 164 18.01 0.15 25.33
C VAL A 164 17.88 0.01 26.84
N ALA A 165 18.99 -0.01 27.57
CA ALA A 165 18.96 -0.15 29.03
C ALA A 165 18.34 1.05 29.74
N GLU A 166 18.62 2.26 29.26
CA GLU A 166 18.02 3.52 29.71
C GLU A 166 16.51 3.53 29.46
N ALA A 167 16.08 3.32 28.21
CA ALA A 167 14.66 3.33 27.87
C ALA A 167 13.85 2.26 28.63
N VAL A 168 14.41 1.06 28.86
CA VAL A 168 13.73 0.03 29.67
C VAL A 168 13.57 0.44 31.13
N ARG A 169 14.58 1.09 31.72
CA ARG A 169 14.52 1.54 33.12
C ARG A 169 13.59 2.73 33.28
N GLU A 170 13.69 3.72 32.41
CA GLU A 170 12.98 4.99 32.55
C GLU A 170 11.50 4.87 32.14
N GLU A 171 11.21 4.22 31.01
CA GLU A 171 9.84 4.16 30.49
C GLU A 171 9.00 3.03 31.09
N PHE A 172 9.66 1.96 31.56
CA PHE A 172 8.97 0.75 32.01
C PHE A 172 9.38 0.30 33.42
N GLY A 173 10.36 0.93 34.07
CA GLY A 173 10.87 0.49 35.37
C GLY A 173 11.31 -0.98 35.35
N GLY A 174 11.91 -1.42 34.24
CA GLY A 174 12.43 -2.78 34.05
C GLY A 174 13.92 -2.86 34.39
N ASP A 175 14.40 -4.07 34.64
CA ASP A 175 15.80 -4.34 34.93
C ASP A 175 16.52 -4.86 33.69
N VAL A 176 17.78 -4.43 33.52
CA VAL A 176 18.61 -4.84 32.38
C VAL A 176 19.94 -5.37 32.87
N LYS A 177 20.18 -6.66 32.61
CA LYS A 177 21.44 -7.34 32.93
C LYS A 177 22.20 -7.68 31.66
N ARG A 178 23.47 -7.24 31.58
CA ARG A 178 24.36 -7.52 30.46
C ARG A 178 25.08 -8.86 30.64
N TYR A 179 25.16 -9.63 29.56
CA TYR A 179 25.91 -10.87 29.46
C TYR A 179 26.89 -10.76 28.28
N ALA A 180 28.14 -11.13 28.51
CA ALA A 180 29.13 -11.21 27.43
C ALA A 180 28.71 -12.27 26.40
N GLY A 181 28.87 -11.96 25.12
CA GLY A 181 28.63 -12.86 24.01
C GLY A 181 29.95 -13.31 23.36
N ARG A 182 29.90 -13.69 22.07
CA ARG A 182 31.10 -14.05 21.29
C ARG A 182 31.68 -12.82 20.58
N GLY A 183 32.98 -12.60 20.70
CA GLY A 183 33.66 -11.46 20.07
C GLY A 183 33.21 -10.14 20.68
N SER A 184 32.90 -9.15 19.84
CA SER A 184 32.38 -7.84 20.27
C SER A 184 30.89 -7.83 20.60
N TRP A 185 30.20 -8.97 20.48
CA TRP A 185 28.76 -9.06 20.76
C TRP A 185 28.49 -9.29 22.23
N HIS A 186 27.42 -8.70 22.73
CA HIS A 186 26.85 -8.97 24.05
C HIS A 186 25.33 -8.95 23.99
N GLN A 187 24.73 -9.50 25.04
CA GLN A 187 23.29 -9.63 25.15
C GLN A 187 22.80 -8.94 26.42
N LEU A 188 21.70 -8.20 26.29
CA LEU A 188 20.94 -7.66 27.39
C LEU A 188 19.77 -8.59 27.67
N LEU A 189 19.68 -9.09 28.90
CA LEU A 189 18.50 -9.75 29.43
C LEU A 189 17.63 -8.69 30.10
N ILE A 190 16.39 -8.58 29.67
CA ILE A 190 15.43 -7.62 30.19
C ILE A 190 14.42 -8.36 31.08
N SER A 191 14.40 -8.00 32.35
CA SER A 191 13.51 -8.54 33.39
C SER A 191 12.64 -7.43 33.99
N GLY A 192 11.69 -7.80 34.86
CA GLY A 192 10.70 -6.83 35.38
C GLY A 192 9.76 -6.29 34.29
N ASN A 193 9.66 -7.01 33.16
CA ASN A 193 8.93 -6.60 31.95
C ASN A 193 7.43 -6.93 31.97
N GLY A 194 6.85 -7.24 33.14
CA GLY A 194 5.40 -7.39 33.32
C GLY A 194 4.91 -8.82 33.42
N ASN A 195 3.83 -8.98 34.17
CA ASN A 195 3.07 -10.21 34.36
C ASN A 195 1.56 -9.91 34.36
N ARG A 196 0.70 -10.87 34.72
CA ARG A 196 -0.76 -10.65 34.75
C ARG A 196 -1.18 -9.53 35.71
N SER A 197 -0.43 -9.29 36.79
CA SER A 197 -0.71 -8.26 37.79
C SER A 197 -0.08 -6.91 37.46
N HIS A 198 0.88 -6.85 36.53
CA HIS A 198 1.56 -5.63 36.07
C HIS A 198 1.56 -5.59 34.53
N PRO A 199 0.38 -5.44 33.90
CA PRO A 199 0.26 -5.46 32.45
C PRO A 199 0.90 -4.23 31.78
N GLU A 200 1.00 -3.09 32.45
CA GLU A 200 1.50 -1.81 31.90
C GLU A 200 2.99 -1.79 31.53
N LYS A 201 3.73 -2.85 31.89
CA LYS A 201 5.16 -2.98 31.62
C LYS A 201 5.45 -3.33 30.15
N LEU A 202 6.74 -3.39 29.79
CA LEU A 202 7.23 -3.61 28.42
C LEU A 202 6.52 -4.74 27.67
N ASN A 203 6.29 -5.92 28.26
CA ASN A 203 5.62 -7.01 27.55
C ASN A 203 4.15 -6.69 27.25
N GLY A 204 3.43 -6.00 28.13
CA GLY A 204 2.05 -5.61 27.83
C GLY A 204 1.99 -4.50 26.81
N TRP A 205 2.89 -3.51 26.86
CA TRP A 205 3.01 -2.51 25.80
C TRP A 205 3.27 -3.15 24.42
N LEU A 206 4.18 -4.14 24.34
CA LEU A 206 4.40 -4.90 23.09
C LEU A 206 3.17 -5.70 22.63
N ARG A 207 2.31 -6.16 23.56
CA ARG A 207 1.05 -6.84 23.25
C ARG A 207 -0.02 -5.87 22.76
N GLU A 208 -0.13 -4.70 23.37
CA GLU A 208 -1.01 -3.61 22.95
C GLU A 208 -0.67 -3.16 21.53
N LEU A 209 0.63 -3.05 21.22
CA LEU A 209 1.12 -2.79 19.86
C LEU A 209 0.92 -3.97 18.88
N GLY A 210 0.48 -5.13 19.36
CA GLY A 210 0.23 -6.33 18.56
C GLY A 210 1.50 -7.02 18.03
N ILE A 211 2.69 -6.67 18.53
CA ILE A 211 3.97 -7.20 18.02
C ILE A 211 4.62 -8.23 18.93
N PHE A 212 4.13 -8.41 20.16
CA PHE A 212 4.67 -9.41 21.07
C PHE A 212 4.61 -10.84 20.49
N GLY A 213 5.69 -11.61 20.65
CA GLY A 213 5.76 -12.99 20.18
C GLY A 213 6.23 -13.20 18.74
N GLN A 214 6.52 -12.14 17.98
CA GLN A 214 6.93 -12.26 16.58
C GLN A 214 8.35 -12.81 16.41
N ARG A 215 8.52 -13.65 15.39
CA ARG A 215 9.82 -14.04 14.85
C ARG A 215 10.34 -13.02 13.85
N SER A 216 11.62 -13.10 13.49
CA SER A 216 12.28 -12.15 12.58
C SER A 216 11.57 -11.96 11.23
N TYR A 217 10.96 -13.01 10.67
CA TYR A 217 10.21 -12.95 9.41
C TYR A 217 8.74 -12.51 9.57
N GLU A 218 8.27 -12.36 10.81
CA GLU A 218 6.90 -11.91 11.17
C GLU A 218 6.89 -10.46 11.68
N LYS A 219 8.09 -9.90 11.95
CA LYS A 219 8.23 -8.53 12.44
C LYS A 219 7.54 -7.55 11.50
N ARG A 220 6.95 -6.51 12.06
CA ARG A 220 6.30 -5.42 11.33
C ARG A 220 6.37 -4.15 12.17
N VAL A 221 6.13 -3.02 11.54
CA VAL A 221 5.91 -1.78 12.27
C VAL A 221 4.48 -1.81 12.86
N PRO A 222 4.28 -1.53 14.15
CA PRO A 222 2.94 -1.41 14.72
C PRO A 222 2.10 -0.34 14.02
N GLU A 223 0.80 -0.56 13.87
CA GLU A 223 -0.14 0.39 13.25
C GLU A 223 -0.06 1.78 13.89
N ALA A 224 0.02 1.85 15.22
CA ALA A 224 0.05 3.10 15.97
C ALA A 224 1.27 3.98 15.64
N VAL A 225 2.38 3.41 15.13
CA VAL A 225 3.55 4.19 14.70
C VAL A 225 3.23 5.08 13.52
N PHE A 226 2.34 4.66 12.62
CA PHE A 226 2.03 5.42 11.42
C PHE A 226 1.26 6.72 11.71
N ARG A 227 0.70 6.85 12.91
CA ARG A 227 0.06 8.08 13.41
C ARG A 227 1.08 9.08 13.97
N LEU A 228 2.32 8.67 14.22
CA LEU A 228 3.34 9.55 14.78
C LEU A 228 3.73 10.67 13.83
N SER A 229 4.26 11.76 14.38
CA SER A 229 4.89 12.84 13.62
C SER A 229 6.07 12.33 12.78
N ASN A 230 6.36 13.01 11.68
CA ASN A 230 7.52 12.77 10.82
C ASN A 230 8.83 12.85 11.60
N ARG A 231 8.91 13.70 12.64
CA ARG A 231 10.06 13.75 13.57
C ARG A 231 10.27 12.40 14.27
N GLN A 232 9.19 11.81 14.79
CA GLN A 232 9.27 10.54 15.51
C GLN A 232 9.38 9.33 14.57
N ILE A 233 8.80 9.39 13.37
CA ILE A 233 9.08 8.41 12.30
C ILE A 233 10.57 8.43 11.95
N ALA A 234 11.17 9.62 11.80
CA ALA A 234 12.60 9.75 11.54
C ALA A 234 13.46 9.20 12.70
N LEU A 235 13.05 9.45 13.95
CA LEU A 235 13.71 8.89 15.14
C LEU A 235 13.63 7.35 15.16
N LEU A 236 12.46 6.77 14.87
CA LEU A 236 12.28 5.32 14.78
C LEU A 236 13.20 4.73 13.69
N LEU A 237 13.17 5.31 12.49
CA LEU A 237 14.00 4.86 11.37
C LEU A 237 15.49 4.98 11.69
N ARG A 238 15.92 6.02 12.42
CA ARG A 238 17.32 6.18 12.86
C ARG A 238 17.77 4.98 13.69
N HIS A 239 16.93 4.55 14.63
CA HIS A 239 17.25 3.43 15.52
C HIS A 239 17.04 2.06 14.88
N LEU A 240 16.13 1.92 13.92
CA LEU A 240 16.07 0.74 13.04
C LEU A 240 17.35 0.62 12.19
N TRP A 241 17.83 1.73 11.62
CA TRP A 241 19.08 1.69 10.83
C TRP A 241 20.31 1.38 11.70
N ALA A 242 20.29 1.75 12.98
CA ALA A 242 21.36 1.45 13.91
C ALA A 242 21.53 -0.06 14.20
N THR A 243 20.53 -0.90 13.86
CA THR A 243 20.61 -2.36 13.93
C THR A 243 21.04 -2.92 12.56
N ASP A 244 20.08 -3.16 11.67
CA ASP A 244 20.19 -3.90 10.41
C ASP A 244 20.33 -2.97 9.20
N GLY A 245 20.49 -1.66 9.45
CA GLY A 245 20.78 -0.68 8.41
C GLY A 245 22.22 -0.76 7.94
N THR A 246 22.43 -0.41 6.68
CA THR A 246 23.75 -0.21 6.07
C THR A 246 23.82 1.18 5.49
N ILE A 247 24.90 1.90 5.84
CA ILE A 247 25.34 3.12 5.18
C ILE A 247 26.78 2.88 4.76
N ALA A 248 27.03 2.79 3.46
CA ALA A 248 28.33 2.50 2.90
C ALA A 248 28.64 3.52 1.78
N PRO A 249 29.28 4.65 2.13
CA PRO A 249 29.84 5.53 1.12
C PRO A 249 30.95 4.79 0.37
N ARG A 250 30.80 4.64 -0.94
CA ARG A 250 31.91 4.18 -1.80
C ARG A 250 32.95 5.28 -1.98
N GLY A 251 34.22 4.88 -2.10
CA GLY A 251 35.33 5.75 -2.52
C GLY A 251 35.33 6.01 -4.04
N ASN A 252 36.44 6.52 -4.57
CA ASN A 252 36.57 6.91 -5.97
C ASN A 252 36.43 5.71 -6.92
N GLY A 253 35.37 5.70 -7.75
CA GLY A 253 35.10 4.65 -8.74
C GLY A 253 33.70 4.72 -9.36
N ARG A 254 33.40 3.84 -10.32
CA ARG A 254 32.04 3.69 -10.89
C ARG A 254 31.11 2.98 -9.89
N GLY A 255 29.96 3.57 -9.59
CA GLY A 255 28.92 3.00 -8.71
C GLY A 255 28.24 4.06 -7.84
N SER A 256 27.17 3.68 -7.14
CA SER A 256 26.46 4.55 -6.18
C SER A 256 26.81 4.21 -4.73
N HIS A 257 26.69 5.18 -3.83
CA HIS A 257 26.72 4.91 -2.38
C HIS A 257 25.53 4.01 -1.99
N SER A 258 25.72 3.17 -0.97
CA SER A 258 24.67 2.25 -0.52
C SER A 258 24.06 2.73 0.79
N VAL A 259 22.76 2.96 0.78
CA VAL A 259 21.94 3.20 1.99
C VAL A 259 20.77 2.24 1.90
N PHE A 260 20.71 1.23 2.78
CA PHE A 260 19.59 0.28 2.78
C PHE A 260 19.33 -0.30 4.18
N TYR A 261 18.12 -0.77 4.40
CA TYR A 261 17.73 -1.59 5.56
C TYR A 261 17.49 -3.04 5.13
N SER A 262 17.94 -4.00 5.94
CA SER A 262 17.84 -5.42 5.65
C SER A 262 16.86 -6.11 6.60
N THR A 263 16.00 -6.98 6.08
CA THR A 263 15.08 -7.77 6.91
C THR A 263 14.61 -9.05 6.22
N ASN A 264 14.31 -10.08 6.99
CA ASN A 264 13.66 -11.31 6.48
C ASN A 264 12.12 -11.22 6.49
N SER A 265 11.55 -10.09 6.94
CA SER A 265 10.11 -9.87 6.94
C SER A 265 9.69 -9.02 5.72
N PRO A 266 8.90 -9.56 4.79
CA PRO A 266 8.37 -8.77 3.67
C PRO A 266 7.48 -7.63 4.17
N ARG A 267 6.72 -7.84 5.24
CA ARG A 267 5.84 -6.82 5.83
C ARG A 267 6.65 -5.68 6.43
N LEU A 268 7.72 -5.97 7.17
CA LEU A 268 8.61 -4.93 7.70
C LEU A 268 9.29 -4.14 6.58
N ALA A 269 9.67 -4.81 5.47
CA ALA A 269 10.24 -4.12 4.32
C ALA A 269 9.25 -3.13 3.68
N SER A 270 7.99 -3.54 3.49
CA SER A 270 6.92 -2.65 3.02
C SER A 270 6.67 -1.50 4.01
N ASP A 271 6.58 -1.79 5.31
CA ASP A 271 6.35 -0.79 6.35
C ASP A 271 7.46 0.27 6.39
N VAL A 272 8.74 -0.15 6.33
CA VAL A 272 9.88 0.78 6.29
C VAL A 272 9.84 1.63 5.01
N ALA A 273 9.46 1.06 3.86
CA ALA A 273 9.30 1.83 2.64
C ALA A 273 8.15 2.86 2.74
N ALA A 274 7.04 2.52 3.41
CA ALA A 274 5.93 3.43 3.67
C ALA A 274 6.32 4.56 4.65
N LEU A 275 7.09 4.26 5.69
CA LEU A 275 7.64 5.28 6.59
C LEU A 275 8.64 6.21 5.88
N LEU A 276 9.42 5.70 4.94
CA LEU A 276 10.30 6.55 4.11
C LEU A 276 9.50 7.46 3.16
N LEU A 277 8.35 7.01 2.65
CA LEU A 277 7.45 7.87 1.86
C LEU A 277 6.93 9.06 2.66
N ARG A 278 6.68 8.91 3.97
CA ARG A 278 6.33 10.04 4.87
C ARG A 278 7.43 11.10 4.96
N LEU A 279 8.68 10.72 4.70
CA LEU A 279 9.84 11.61 4.65
C LEU A 279 10.20 12.04 3.22
N GLY A 280 9.30 11.77 2.24
CA GLY A 280 9.50 12.11 0.84
C GLY A 280 10.63 11.33 0.17
N ILE A 281 10.88 10.10 0.61
CA ILE A 281 11.90 9.20 0.06
C ILE A 281 11.20 8.01 -0.60
N THR A 282 11.37 7.84 -1.90
CA THR A 282 10.78 6.72 -2.65
C THR A 282 11.74 5.53 -2.64
N ALA A 283 11.65 4.72 -1.58
CA ALA A 283 12.52 3.55 -1.43
C ALA A 283 12.23 2.46 -2.47
N ARG A 284 13.29 1.73 -2.84
CA ARG A 284 13.23 0.51 -3.64
C ARG A 284 13.37 -0.71 -2.75
N ILE A 285 12.44 -1.64 -2.85
CA ILE A 285 12.52 -2.96 -2.23
C ILE A 285 13.12 -3.93 -3.24
N SER A 286 14.10 -4.71 -2.82
CA SER A 286 14.61 -5.86 -3.56
C SER A 286 14.70 -7.07 -2.66
N SER A 287 14.73 -8.27 -3.24
CA SER A 287 14.86 -9.52 -2.50
C SER A 287 16.08 -10.29 -2.99
N VAL A 288 16.85 -10.82 -2.05
CA VAL A 288 18.01 -11.67 -2.32
C VAL A 288 17.84 -12.97 -1.55
N LYS A 289 17.89 -14.10 -2.24
CA LYS A 289 17.86 -15.43 -1.64
C LYS A 289 19.25 -16.07 -1.71
N LYS A 290 19.80 -16.47 -0.56
CA LYS A 290 21.09 -17.18 -0.47
C LYS A 290 20.83 -18.64 -0.13
N GLY A 291 21.10 -19.55 -1.06
CA GLY A 291 20.92 -20.99 -0.85
C GLY A 291 19.55 -21.34 -0.27
N ASN A 292 19.54 -22.12 0.82
CA ASN A 292 18.32 -22.58 1.51
C ASN A 292 17.83 -21.61 2.60
N TYR A 293 18.44 -20.42 2.74
CA TYR A 293 17.95 -19.42 3.68
C TYR A 293 16.67 -18.77 3.15
N ARG A 294 15.88 -18.21 4.08
CA ARG A 294 14.72 -17.37 3.73
C ARG A 294 15.18 -16.18 2.86
N PRO A 295 14.34 -15.69 1.95
CA PRO A 295 14.63 -14.46 1.22
C PRO A 295 14.87 -13.30 2.20
N ASN A 296 15.91 -12.52 1.93
CA ASN A 296 16.23 -11.31 2.65
C ASN A 296 15.83 -10.11 1.77
N PHE A 297 15.03 -9.21 2.34
CA PHE A 297 14.52 -8.03 1.68
C PHE A 297 15.40 -6.82 2.02
N LEU A 298 15.73 -6.03 1.01
CA LEU A 298 16.53 -4.82 1.11
C LEU A 298 15.67 -3.62 0.74
N VAL A 299 15.51 -2.68 1.67
CA VAL A 299 14.84 -1.40 1.43
C VAL A 299 15.91 -0.33 1.18
N GLY A 300 16.15 -0.02 -0.09
CA GLY A 300 17.21 0.87 -0.55
C GLY A 300 16.77 2.31 -0.76
N VAL A 301 17.57 3.25 -0.24
CA VAL A 301 17.50 4.68 -0.50
C VAL A 301 18.53 5.04 -1.56
N SER A 302 18.05 5.42 -2.74
CA SER A 302 18.85 5.55 -3.95
C SER A 302 18.75 6.95 -4.54
N GLY A 303 19.85 7.42 -5.15
CA GLY A 303 19.91 8.76 -5.72
C GLY A 303 20.32 9.81 -4.69
N ALA A 304 21.05 10.83 -5.15
CA ALA A 304 21.68 11.82 -4.28
C ALA A 304 20.66 12.64 -3.45
N ASN A 305 19.50 12.96 -4.03
CA ASN A 305 18.47 13.76 -3.35
C ASN A 305 17.83 12.98 -2.19
N ASP A 306 17.42 11.73 -2.42
CA ASP A 306 16.79 10.91 -1.39
C ASP A 306 17.81 10.50 -0.32
N GLN A 307 19.07 10.24 -0.68
CA GLN A 307 20.13 10.00 0.29
C GLN A 307 20.42 11.23 1.14
N ARG A 308 20.39 12.45 0.55
CA ARG A 308 20.53 13.70 1.32
C ARG A 308 19.35 13.87 2.28
N ARG A 309 18.12 13.73 1.81
CA ARG A 309 16.90 13.77 2.66
C ARG A 309 16.97 12.77 3.80
N PHE A 310 17.41 11.54 3.52
CA PHE A 310 17.59 10.51 4.55
C PHE A 310 18.59 10.97 5.61
N LEU A 311 19.76 11.48 5.21
CA LEU A 311 20.78 11.93 6.17
C LEU A 311 20.37 13.17 6.95
N GLU A 312 19.55 14.05 6.38
CA GLU A 312 19.03 15.25 7.03
C GLU A 312 17.92 14.93 8.03
N ALA A 313 16.91 14.13 7.61
CA ALA A 313 15.77 13.80 8.46
C ALA A 313 16.06 12.64 9.42
N VAL A 314 16.51 11.49 8.89
CA VAL A 314 16.74 10.27 9.66
C VAL A 314 18.11 10.30 10.33
N GLY A 315 19.16 10.58 9.57
CA GLY A 315 20.54 10.50 10.05
C GLY A 315 20.94 9.06 10.41
N ALA A 316 21.79 8.91 11.43
CA ALA A 316 22.25 7.61 11.90
C ALA A 316 22.62 7.67 13.39
N ALA A 317 22.57 6.52 14.06
CA ALA A 317 23.01 6.34 15.45
C ALA A 317 23.95 5.14 15.58
N GLY A 318 24.68 5.05 16.69
CA GLY A 318 25.56 3.94 16.99
C GLY A 318 26.57 3.63 15.88
N PRO A 319 26.68 2.37 15.44
CA PRO A 319 27.73 1.93 14.52
C PRO A 319 27.60 2.50 13.09
N ARG A 320 26.54 3.26 12.80
CA ARG A 320 26.26 3.84 11.48
C ARG A 320 26.57 5.34 11.39
N ALA A 321 26.76 6.02 12.53
CA ALA A 321 26.97 7.47 12.56
C ALA A 321 28.23 7.92 11.77
N PRO A 322 29.42 7.29 11.92
CA PRO A 322 30.60 7.70 11.16
C PRO A 322 30.42 7.56 9.63
N GLN A 323 29.70 6.54 9.19
CA GLN A 323 29.42 6.30 7.77
C GLN A 323 28.43 7.33 7.22
N ALA A 324 27.43 7.73 8.01
CA ALA A 324 26.48 8.78 7.64
C ALA A 324 27.17 10.13 7.46
N GLU A 325 28.05 10.53 8.37
CA GLU A 325 28.79 11.79 8.24
C GLU A 325 29.73 11.79 7.02
N ARG A 326 30.43 10.68 6.78
CA ARG A 326 31.22 10.52 5.55
C ARG A 326 30.37 10.63 4.29
N LEU A 327 29.19 10.02 4.27
CA LEU A 327 28.29 10.11 3.12
C LEU A 327 27.76 11.54 2.92
N ARG A 328 27.41 12.23 4.02
CA ARG A 328 26.94 13.61 3.99
C ARG A 328 28.00 14.52 3.34
N ALA A 329 29.25 14.41 3.77
CA ALA A 329 30.36 15.18 3.18
C ALA A 329 30.51 14.94 1.66
N LEU A 330 30.39 13.68 1.22
CA LEU A 330 30.48 13.32 -0.21
C LEU A 330 29.31 13.88 -1.04
N LEU A 331 28.10 13.94 -0.48
CA LEU A 331 26.90 14.43 -1.17
C LEU A 331 26.79 15.96 -1.24
N VAL A 332 27.54 16.70 -0.42
CA VAL A 332 27.68 18.16 -0.53
C VAL A 332 28.61 18.53 -1.70
N GLY A 333 29.66 17.72 -1.95
CA GLY A 333 30.61 17.95 -3.04
C GLY A 333 30.24 17.31 -4.40
N GLY A 334 29.27 16.40 -4.43
CA GLY A 334 28.91 15.64 -5.63
C GLY A 334 27.83 16.30 -6.49
N ARG A 335 28.06 16.41 -7.82
CA ARG A 335 26.97 16.70 -8.78
C ARG A 335 25.94 15.55 -8.71
N PRO A 336 24.63 15.82 -8.57
CA PRO A 336 23.62 14.78 -8.54
C PRO A 336 23.69 13.92 -9.81
N ASN A 337 23.65 12.60 -9.62
CA ASN A 337 23.74 11.65 -10.73
C ASN A 337 22.41 11.66 -11.50
N THR A 338 22.37 12.24 -12.70
CA THR A 338 21.17 12.49 -13.53
C THR A 338 20.72 11.28 -14.36
N ASN A 339 21.14 10.06 -14.01
CA ASN A 339 20.97 8.87 -14.85
C ASN A 339 19.72 8.03 -14.51
N VAL A 340 18.54 8.66 -14.49
CA VAL A 340 17.26 7.93 -14.52
C VAL A 340 16.43 8.47 -15.69
N GLY A 341 16.52 7.80 -16.85
CA GLY A 341 15.67 8.08 -18.03
C GLY A 341 16.28 8.97 -19.10
N ARG A 342 17.38 8.55 -19.75
CA ARG A 342 17.89 9.25 -20.94
C ARG A 342 16.90 9.11 -22.10
N SER A 343 16.52 10.22 -22.73
CA SER A 343 15.99 10.26 -24.09
C SER A 343 17.07 10.84 -25.03
N ALA A 344 16.92 10.65 -26.34
CA ALA A 344 17.88 11.10 -27.35
C ALA A 344 18.12 12.63 -27.38
N HIS A 345 17.24 13.43 -26.74
CA HIS A 345 17.27 14.89 -26.80
C HIS A 345 17.95 15.58 -25.61
N PHE A 346 18.13 14.93 -24.47
CA PHE A 346 18.70 15.57 -23.28
C PHE A 346 19.92 14.82 -22.73
N LYS A 347 21.05 15.54 -22.60
CA LYS A 347 22.27 15.03 -21.94
C LYS A 347 22.11 14.86 -20.42
N PHE A 348 21.06 15.45 -19.83
CA PHE A 348 20.69 15.32 -18.42
C PHE A 348 19.17 15.37 -18.25
N VAL A 349 18.62 14.66 -17.26
CA VAL A 349 17.20 14.79 -16.89
C VAL A 349 17.08 15.95 -15.89
N PRO A 350 16.31 17.01 -16.17
CA PRO A 350 16.15 18.14 -15.27
C PRO A 350 15.49 17.70 -13.96
N SER A 351 15.87 18.35 -12.85
CA SER A 351 15.20 18.12 -11.57
C SER A 351 13.77 18.67 -11.61
N ARG A 352 12.90 18.18 -10.74
CA ARG A 352 11.54 18.73 -10.61
C ARG A 352 11.53 20.19 -10.17
N ALA A 353 12.48 20.59 -9.33
CA ALA A 353 12.64 21.99 -8.94
C ALA A 353 12.98 22.86 -10.17
N LEU A 354 13.92 22.42 -11.00
CA LEU A 354 14.26 23.12 -12.24
C LEU A 354 13.09 23.15 -13.23
N LEU A 355 12.32 22.06 -13.33
CA LEU A 355 11.11 22.03 -14.16
C LEU A 355 10.03 22.99 -13.64
N ALA A 356 9.88 23.14 -12.31
CA ALA A 356 8.94 24.08 -11.71
C ALA A 356 9.39 25.54 -11.96
N GLU A 357 10.68 25.84 -11.83
CA GLU A 357 11.26 27.15 -12.18
C GLU A 357 10.98 27.49 -13.66
N TYR A 358 11.19 26.52 -14.57
CA TYR A 358 10.86 26.72 -15.99
C TYR A 358 9.37 26.91 -16.21
N ALA A 359 8.51 26.18 -15.51
CA ALA A 359 7.07 26.36 -15.59
C ALA A 359 6.63 27.77 -15.16
N GLU A 360 7.22 28.32 -14.10
CA GLU A 360 6.97 29.68 -13.64
C GLU A 360 7.42 30.72 -14.67
N ILE A 361 8.63 30.56 -15.23
CA ILE A 361 9.19 31.45 -16.26
C ILE A 361 8.31 31.43 -17.52
N LEU A 362 7.86 30.24 -17.93
CA LEU A 362 7.03 30.05 -19.12
C LEU A 362 5.54 30.36 -18.87
N ARG A 363 5.13 30.55 -17.61
CA ARG A 363 3.74 30.64 -17.16
C ARG A 363 2.90 29.45 -17.64
N ASP A 364 3.49 28.27 -17.57
CA ASP A 364 2.88 27.01 -17.97
C ASP A 364 2.33 26.29 -16.73
N GLU A 365 1.02 26.41 -16.52
CA GLU A 365 0.33 25.80 -15.38
C GLU A 365 0.38 24.27 -15.40
N GLU A 366 0.33 23.66 -16.60
CA GLU A 366 0.36 22.21 -16.75
C GLU A 366 1.74 21.65 -16.39
N LEU A 367 2.81 22.31 -16.87
CA LEU A 367 4.17 21.95 -16.51
C LEU A 367 4.40 22.14 -15.01
N TYR A 368 3.85 23.20 -14.41
CA TYR A 368 3.97 23.45 -12.98
C TYR A 368 3.27 22.36 -12.16
N ALA A 369 2.04 21.97 -12.55
CA ALA A 369 1.32 20.87 -11.92
C ALA A 369 2.10 19.55 -12.04
N ARG A 370 2.60 19.21 -13.23
CA ARG A 370 3.41 18.01 -13.46
C ARG A 370 4.72 18.03 -12.67
N ALA A 371 5.38 19.19 -12.53
CA ALA A 371 6.63 19.37 -11.81
C ALA A 371 6.45 19.34 -10.28
N THR A 372 5.29 19.75 -9.78
CA THR A 372 4.99 19.82 -8.34
C THR A 372 4.06 18.71 -7.84
N SER A 373 3.54 17.85 -8.72
CA SER A 373 2.72 16.68 -8.35
C SER A 373 3.39 15.79 -7.29
N ASP A 374 2.57 15.21 -6.42
CA ASP A 374 2.97 14.28 -5.38
C ASP A 374 3.09 12.83 -5.88
N LEU A 375 2.94 12.61 -7.19
CA LEU A 375 2.97 11.28 -7.80
C LEU A 375 4.35 10.93 -8.35
N PHE A 376 4.68 9.65 -8.29
CA PHE A 376 5.81 9.01 -8.96
C PHE A 376 5.28 7.93 -9.90
N TRP A 377 5.80 7.89 -11.13
CA TRP A 377 5.36 6.95 -12.15
C TRP A 377 6.25 5.71 -12.15
N ASP A 378 5.85 4.70 -11.38
CA ASP A 378 6.59 3.46 -11.23
C ASP A 378 6.25 2.48 -12.36
N ARG A 379 7.24 1.72 -12.81
CA ARG A 379 7.10 0.85 -13.97
C ARG A 379 6.62 -0.54 -13.55
N ILE A 380 5.61 -1.08 -14.23
CA ILE A 380 5.19 -2.46 -14.08
C ILE A 380 6.27 -3.39 -14.63
N VAL A 381 6.67 -4.39 -13.83
CA VAL A 381 7.67 -5.40 -14.21
C VAL A 381 7.09 -6.80 -14.34
N ALA A 382 5.94 -7.08 -13.72
CA ALA A 382 5.19 -8.32 -13.91
C ALA A 382 3.71 -8.11 -13.61
N ILE A 383 2.86 -8.84 -14.32
CA ILE A 383 1.43 -8.99 -14.06
C ILE A 383 1.14 -10.48 -14.16
N GLU A 384 0.69 -11.11 -13.08
CA GLU A 384 0.54 -12.56 -12.98
C GLU A 384 -0.83 -12.91 -12.39
N PRO A 385 -1.52 -13.94 -12.89
CA PRO A 385 -2.64 -14.53 -12.16
C PRO A 385 -2.15 -15.00 -10.79
N ASP A 386 -2.96 -14.79 -9.76
CA ASP A 386 -2.56 -15.09 -8.38
C ASP A 386 -3.51 -16.09 -7.74
N SER A 387 -4.56 -15.63 -7.06
CA SER A 387 -5.52 -16.48 -6.35
C SER A 387 -6.96 -16.07 -6.62
N GLU A 388 -7.89 -16.91 -6.19
CA GLU A 388 -9.30 -16.57 -6.10
C GLU A 388 -9.66 -16.42 -4.62
N GLU A 389 -10.11 -15.24 -4.20
CA GLU A 389 -10.39 -14.95 -2.79
C GLU A 389 -11.46 -13.86 -2.62
N GLU A 390 -11.85 -13.59 -1.37
CA GLU A 390 -12.75 -12.50 -1.02
C GLU A 390 -12.14 -11.14 -1.38
N VAL A 391 -12.90 -10.36 -2.13
CA VAL A 391 -12.53 -9.02 -2.58
C VAL A 391 -13.50 -7.97 -2.04
N PHE A 392 -12.93 -6.82 -1.78
CA PHE A 392 -13.52 -5.70 -1.08
C PHE A 392 -13.34 -4.43 -1.89
N ASP A 393 -14.07 -3.41 -1.48
CA ASP A 393 -14.21 -2.21 -2.26
C ASP A 393 -14.70 -1.05 -1.38
N LEU A 394 -14.42 0.17 -1.83
CA LEU A 394 -14.84 1.40 -1.19
C LEU A 394 -15.09 2.52 -2.21
N THR A 395 -16.01 3.42 -1.87
CA THR A 395 -16.26 4.64 -2.65
C THR A 395 -15.67 5.85 -1.93
N VAL A 396 -15.01 6.72 -2.70
CA VAL A 396 -14.52 8.03 -2.26
C VAL A 396 -15.14 9.11 -3.15
N PRO A 397 -16.19 9.81 -2.69
CA PRO A 397 -16.79 10.90 -3.44
C PRO A 397 -15.80 12.04 -3.70
N GLY A 398 -15.91 12.70 -4.86
CA GLY A 398 -15.01 13.76 -5.28
C GLY A 398 -13.77 13.22 -6.02
N PRO A 399 -12.62 12.98 -5.35
CA PRO A 399 -11.39 12.52 -6.03
C PRO A 399 -11.47 11.18 -6.75
N ALA A 400 -12.53 10.39 -6.50
CA ALA A 400 -12.77 9.07 -7.10
C ALA A 400 -11.59 8.08 -6.99
N SER A 401 -10.74 8.25 -5.97
CA SER A 401 -9.50 7.50 -5.82
C SER A 401 -9.13 7.33 -4.35
N TRP A 402 -8.25 6.37 -4.07
CA TRP A 402 -7.67 6.14 -2.77
C TRP A 402 -6.28 5.51 -2.91
N LEU A 403 -5.45 5.59 -1.87
CA LEU A 403 -4.11 5.00 -1.87
C LEU A 403 -4.14 3.57 -1.31
N ALA A 404 -3.87 2.60 -2.18
CA ALA A 404 -3.68 1.19 -1.87
C ALA A 404 -2.20 0.91 -1.64
N ASP A 405 -1.77 0.92 -0.38
CA ASP A 405 -0.37 0.87 0.03
C ASP A 405 0.56 1.87 -0.71
N GLY A 406 0.03 3.08 -0.90
CA GLY A 406 0.71 4.15 -1.63
C GLY A 406 0.64 4.05 -3.16
N ILE A 407 -0.04 3.05 -3.72
CA ILE A 407 -0.36 2.98 -5.16
C ILE A 407 -1.73 3.65 -5.38
N VAL A 408 -1.85 4.46 -6.43
CA VAL A 408 -3.09 5.20 -6.72
C VAL A 408 -4.12 4.26 -7.34
N SER A 409 -5.10 3.88 -6.54
CA SER A 409 -6.20 2.99 -6.88
C SER A 409 -7.46 3.81 -7.15
N HIS A 410 -8.21 3.43 -8.18
CA HIS A 410 -9.50 4.02 -8.45
C HIS A 410 -10.53 3.47 -7.44
N ASN A 411 -11.54 4.28 -7.11
CA ASN A 411 -12.67 3.80 -6.32
C ASN A 411 -13.64 3.02 -7.21
N SER A 412 -14.57 2.29 -6.63
CA SER A 412 -15.63 1.67 -7.43
C SER A 412 -16.87 2.53 -7.48
N GLY A 413 -17.63 2.31 -8.54
CA GLY A 413 -19.01 2.76 -8.59
C GLY A 413 -19.22 4.19 -9.05
N ALA A 414 -18.29 4.88 -9.73
CA ALA A 414 -18.63 6.16 -10.38
C ALA A 414 -19.92 6.03 -11.22
N LEU A 415 -20.02 4.95 -12.00
CA LEU A 415 -21.22 4.61 -12.78
C LEU A 415 -22.42 4.23 -11.89
N GLU A 416 -22.19 3.47 -10.82
CA GLU A 416 -23.21 3.13 -9.82
C GLU A 416 -23.68 4.35 -9.04
N GLN A 417 -22.89 5.41 -8.88
CA GLN A 417 -23.20 6.60 -8.09
C GLN A 417 -23.87 7.66 -8.95
N ASP A 418 -23.30 7.96 -10.12
CA ASP A 418 -23.77 8.99 -11.05
C ASP A 418 -25.08 8.60 -11.74
N ALA A 419 -25.29 7.31 -12.02
CA ALA A 419 -26.51 6.86 -12.69
C ALA A 419 -27.72 6.95 -11.73
N ASP A 420 -28.76 7.65 -12.14
CA ASP A 420 -30.07 7.58 -11.48
C ASP A 420 -30.74 6.21 -11.67
N LEU A 421 -30.44 5.54 -12.79
CA LEU A 421 -31.04 4.28 -13.22
C LEU A 421 -29.98 3.39 -13.87
N ILE A 422 -29.84 2.15 -13.39
CA ILE A 422 -29.03 1.11 -14.04
C ILE A 422 -29.96 -0.04 -14.41
N ILE A 423 -29.98 -0.37 -15.70
CA ILE A 423 -30.75 -1.48 -16.24
C ILE A 423 -29.80 -2.48 -16.90
N PHE A 424 -29.95 -3.76 -16.55
CA PHE A 424 -29.33 -4.86 -17.26
C PHE A 424 -30.35 -5.52 -18.18
N LEU A 425 -29.92 -5.91 -19.38
CA LEU A 425 -30.68 -6.76 -20.29
C LEU A 425 -30.07 -8.15 -20.27
N TYR A 426 -30.85 -9.16 -19.92
CA TYR A 426 -30.42 -10.54 -19.83
C TYR A 426 -31.34 -11.46 -20.63
N ARG A 427 -30.77 -12.39 -21.40
CA ARG A 427 -31.51 -13.35 -22.23
C ARG A 427 -31.00 -14.75 -21.94
N PRO A 428 -31.73 -15.57 -21.16
CA PRO A 428 -31.26 -16.92 -20.77
C PRO A 428 -30.89 -17.80 -21.96
N GLU A 429 -31.65 -17.71 -23.05
CA GLU A 429 -31.45 -18.48 -24.29
C GLU A 429 -30.11 -18.23 -24.99
N ARG A 430 -29.42 -17.12 -24.68
CA ARG A 430 -28.06 -16.85 -25.22
C ARG A 430 -26.99 -17.74 -24.61
N TYR A 431 -27.28 -18.35 -23.46
CA TYR A 431 -26.31 -18.96 -22.57
C TYR A 431 -26.59 -20.43 -22.25
N LYS A 432 -27.66 -21.00 -22.83
CA LYS A 432 -28.07 -22.39 -22.67
C LYS A 432 -28.12 -23.07 -24.03
N GLU A 433 -27.89 -24.38 -24.07
CA GLU A 433 -28.12 -25.18 -25.28
C GLU A 433 -29.62 -25.21 -25.62
N GLN A 434 -29.98 -25.27 -26.91
CA GLN A 434 -31.37 -25.16 -27.35
C GLN A 434 -32.29 -26.24 -26.72
N SER A 435 -31.74 -27.42 -26.43
CA SER A 435 -32.43 -28.54 -25.77
C SER A 435 -32.66 -28.33 -24.27
N GLU A 436 -31.97 -27.37 -23.65
CA GLU A 436 -32.03 -27.06 -22.22
C GLU A 436 -32.95 -25.87 -21.91
N ILE A 437 -33.54 -25.23 -22.92
CA ILE A 437 -34.41 -24.06 -22.76
C ILE A 437 -35.86 -24.54 -22.61
N PRO A 438 -36.49 -24.34 -21.44
CA PRO A 438 -37.91 -24.63 -21.26
C PRO A 438 -38.77 -23.82 -22.24
N PRO A 439 -39.92 -24.34 -22.71
CA PRO A 439 -40.81 -23.62 -23.63
C PRO A 439 -41.23 -22.24 -23.11
N ASP A 440 -41.42 -22.12 -21.80
CA ASP A 440 -41.76 -20.87 -21.09
C ASP A 440 -40.59 -19.89 -20.95
N GLN A 441 -39.36 -20.28 -21.30
CA GLN A 441 -38.18 -19.41 -21.37
C GLN A 441 -37.76 -19.07 -22.80
N GLN A 442 -38.44 -19.64 -23.79
CA GLN A 442 -38.16 -19.34 -25.19
C GLN A 442 -38.47 -17.87 -25.49
N ASN A 443 -37.54 -17.17 -26.15
CA ASN A 443 -37.60 -15.74 -26.41
C ASN A 443 -37.70 -14.86 -25.15
N LEU A 444 -37.40 -15.38 -23.95
CA LEU A 444 -37.45 -14.59 -22.72
C LEU A 444 -36.31 -13.57 -22.69
N ALA A 445 -36.65 -12.33 -22.40
CA ALA A 445 -35.70 -11.29 -22.03
C ALA A 445 -36.08 -10.73 -20.66
N GLU A 446 -35.09 -10.58 -19.79
CA GLU A 446 -35.23 -9.91 -18.50
C GLU A 446 -34.62 -8.51 -18.58
N VAL A 447 -35.43 -7.52 -18.21
CA VAL A 447 -35.01 -6.14 -17.95
C VAL A 447 -34.85 -6.02 -16.44
N ILE A 448 -33.61 -6.10 -15.96
CA ILE A 448 -33.29 -6.08 -14.54
C ILE A 448 -32.94 -4.64 -14.15
N VAL A 449 -33.82 -3.97 -13.41
CA VAL A 449 -33.54 -2.65 -12.83
C VAL A 449 -32.61 -2.85 -11.64
N GLY A 450 -31.30 -2.78 -11.89
CA GLY A 450 -30.26 -3.00 -10.88
C GLY A 450 -30.15 -1.85 -9.89
N LYS A 451 -30.33 -0.60 -10.34
CA LYS A 451 -30.36 0.60 -9.48
C LYS A 451 -31.47 1.52 -9.94
N GLN A 452 -32.23 2.10 -9.01
CA GLN A 452 -33.12 3.22 -9.29
C GLN A 452 -33.15 4.18 -8.08
N ARG A 453 -32.73 5.44 -8.28
CA ARG A 453 -32.56 6.42 -7.20
C ARG A 453 -33.89 6.85 -6.57
N ASN A 454 -34.93 6.95 -7.39
CA ASN A 454 -36.24 7.50 -7.00
C ASN A 454 -37.39 6.47 -7.14
N GLY A 455 -37.09 5.17 -7.13
CA GLY A 455 -38.08 4.15 -7.42
C GLY A 455 -37.59 2.73 -7.11
N PRO A 456 -38.48 1.74 -7.20
CA PRO A 456 -38.13 0.36 -6.87
C PRO A 456 -37.16 -0.23 -7.91
N THR A 457 -36.38 -1.21 -7.46
CA THR A 457 -35.63 -2.14 -8.31
C THR A 457 -36.47 -3.40 -8.49
N ASP A 458 -36.64 -3.85 -9.73
CA ASP A 458 -37.34 -5.10 -10.04
C ASP A 458 -36.86 -5.69 -11.37
N THR A 459 -37.22 -6.93 -11.67
CA THR A 459 -36.98 -7.57 -12.96
C THR A 459 -38.27 -7.66 -13.77
N VAL A 460 -38.33 -6.96 -14.89
CA VAL A 460 -39.45 -7.05 -15.83
C VAL A 460 -39.14 -8.09 -16.90
N ARG A 461 -40.07 -9.02 -17.11
CA ARG A 461 -39.95 -10.06 -18.16
C ARG A 461 -40.63 -9.60 -19.44
N LEU A 462 -39.89 -9.65 -20.53
CA LEU A 462 -40.31 -9.30 -21.89
C LEU A 462 -40.14 -10.49 -22.82
N THR A 463 -40.79 -10.41 -23.98
CA THR A 463 -40.55 -11.31 -25.11
C THR A 463 -39.63 -10.61 -26.10
N PHE A 464 -38.48 -11.20 -26.39
CA PHE A 464 -37.58 -10.74 -27.44
C PHE A 464 -38.02 -11.31 -28.79
N ILE A 465 -38.12 -10.47 -29.82
CA ILE A 465 -38.50 -10.90 -31.17
C ILE A 465 -37.26 -10.81 -32.07
N PRO A 466 -36.60 -11.95 -32.38
CA PRO A 466 -35.32 -11.95 -33.09
C PRO A 466 -35.38 -11.32 -34.48
N GLN A 467 -36.51 -11.47 -35.17
CA GLN A 467 -36.71 -11.00 -36.55
C GLN A 467 -36.63 -9.47 -36.67
N TYR A 468 -37.01 -8.76 -35.62
CA TYR A 468 -37.08 -7.30 -35.59
C TYR A 468 -36.10 -6.68 -34.58
N ALA A 469 -35.33 -7.52 -33.86
CA ALA A 469 -34.50 -7.11 -32.72
C ALA A 469 -35.25 -6.23 -31.71
N SER A 470 -36.54 -6.51 -31.48
CA SER A 470 -37.43 -5.75 -30.60
C SER A 470 -37.79 -6.52 -29.34
N PHE A 471 -38.31 -5.80 -28.34
CA PHE A 471 -38.84 -6.37 -27.11
C PHE A 471 -40.32 -5.99 -26.99
N GLU A 472 -41.18 -6.96 -26.69
CA GLU A 472 -42.60 -6.78 -26.49
C GLU A 472 -43.04 -7.26 -25.12
N ASN A 473 -44.23 -6.81 -24.69
CA ASN A 473 -44.83 -7.24 -23.44
C ASN A 473 -45.02 -8.76 -23.45
N ARG A 474 -44.56 -9.41 -22.39
CA ARG A 474 -44.79 -10.84 -22.21
C ARG A 474 -46.24 -11.04 -21.77
N VAL A 475 -46.95 -11.97 -22.40
CA VAL A 475 -48.29 -12.37 -21.97
C VAL A 475 -48.13 -13.26 -20.74
N GLU A 476 -48.43 -12.74 -19.55
CA GLU A 476 -48.48 -13.54 -18.33
C GLU A 476 -49.81 -14.29 -18.26
N SER A 477 -49.77 -15.60 -18.10
CA SER A 477 -50.97 -16.46 -18.02
C SER A 477 -51.73 -16.35 -16.69
N ASP A 478 -51.27 -15.54 -15.74
CA ASP A 478 -51.88 -15.39 -14.40
C ASP A 478 -52.45 -13.99 -14.15
N ARG A 479 -53.33 -13.53 -15.05
CA ARG A 479 -54.44 -12.67 -14.59
C ARG A 479 -55.56 -13.57 -14.09
N GLN A 480 -55.52 -13.96 -12.81
CA GLN A 480 -56.78 -14.25 -12.14
C GLN A 480 -57.58 -12.93 -12.09
N PRO A 481 -58.81 -12.90 -12.64
CA PRO A 481 -59.63 -11.71 -12.58
C PRO A 481 -60.11 -11.47 -11.14
N TYR A 482 -59.66 -10.33 -10.60
CA TYR A 482 -60.09 -9.59 -9.39
C TYR A 482 -59.73 -10.14 -8.01
#